data_AF-A0A529MI27-F1
#
_entry.id   AF-A0A529MI27-F1
#
_cell.length_a   1.000
_cell.length_b   1.000
_cell.length_c   1.000
_cell.angle_alpha   90.00
_cell.angle_beta   90.00
_cell.angle_gamma   90.00
#
_symmetry.space_group_name_H-M   'P 1'
#
loop_
_entity.id
_entity.type
_entity.pdbx_description
1 polymer ?
#
loop_
_entity_poly.entity_id
_entity_poly.type
_entity_poly.pdbx_seq_one_letter_code
_entity_poly.pdbx_strand_id
1 'polypeptide(L)'
;MAYDFSSLPLNSLIGPLARAEDLLARLDERVHKSPLRDGFVQRQHFADAASALWLDGELVHTEDLVLHDAHMDIRTPTHELTRAHA
;
A
#
# COMPACT_ATOMS: atom_id res chain seq x y z
N MET A 1 13.81 -21.31 -4.32
CA MET A 1 15.02 -20.57 -3.93
C MET A 1 14.94 -20.36 -2.42
N ALA A 2 15.74 -21.09 -1.64
CA ALA A 2 15.75 -20.92 -0.18
C ALA A 2 16.68 -19.76 0.15
N TYR A 3 16.19 -18.75 0.86
CA TYR A 3 17.02 -17.65 1.33
C TYR A 3 17.97 -18.16 2.42
N ASP A 4 19.25 -17.81 2.30
CA ASP A 4 20.24 -18.09 3.33
C ASP A 4 20.17 -17.02 4.43
N PHE A 5 19.72 -17.43 5.61
CA PHE A 5 19.59 -16.56 6.77
C PHE A 5 20.81 -16.58 7.68
N SER A 6 21.82 -17.41 7.40
CA SER A 6 23.00 -17.58 8.25
C SER A 6 23.91 -16.34 8.28
N SER A 7 23.83 -15.48 7.27
CA SER A 7 24.69 -14.29 7.12
C SER A 7 23.94 -12.95 7.22
N LEU A 8 22.79 -12.90 7.89
CA LEU A 8 22.05 -11.63 8.04
C LEU A 8 22.82 -10.61 8.88
N PRO A 9 22.87 -9.33 8.49
CA PRO A 9 23.54 -8.29 9.26
C PRO A 9 22.66 -7.82 10.43
N LEU A 10 22.38 -8.72 11.37
CA LEU A 10 21.41 -8.54 12.46
C LEU A 10 21.70 -7.30 13.31
N ASN A 11 22.97 -7.04 13.64
CA ASN A 11 23.35 -5.87 14.44
C ASN A 11 22.89 -4.54 13.82
N SER A 12 22.94 -4.42 12.48
CA SER A 12 22.44 -3.23 11.79
C SER A 12 20.93 -3.26 11.54
N LEU A 13 20.31 -4.44 11.50
CA LEU A 13 18.89 -4.61 11.16
C LEU A 13 17.96 -4.52 12.37
N ILE A 14 18.40 -4.95 13.56
CA ILE A 14 17.54 -5.03 14.75
C ILE A 14 16.93 -3.66 15.11
N GLY A 15 17.73 -2.60 15.08
CA GLY A 15 17.25 -1.25 15.40
C GLY A 15 16.16 -0.74 14.43
N PRO A 16 16.41 -0.73 13.11
CA PRO A 16 15.39 -0.39 12.12
C PRO A 16 14.15 -1.30 12.17
N LEU A 17 14.32 -2.61 12.35
CA LEU A 17 13.22 -3.56 12.42
C LEU A 17 12.31 -3.28 13.62
N ALA A 18 12.88 -3.07 14.80
CA ALA A 18 12.11 -2.75 16.01
C ALA A 18 11.31 -1.43 15.84
N ARG A 19 11.88 -0.42 15.18
CA ARG A 19 11.14 0.82 14.88
C ARG A 19 10.01 0.60 13.89
N ALA A 20 10.22 -0.18 12.84
CA ALA A 20 9.19 -0.49 11.87
C ALA A 20 8.03 -1.27 12.50
N GLU A 21 8.36 -2.24 13.35
CA GLU A 21 7.39 -3.04 14.11
C GLU A 21 6.56 -2.16 15.06
N ASP A 22 7.20 -1.32 15.89
CA ASP A 22 6.48 -0.41 16.80
C ASP A 22 5.56 0.56 16.04
N LEU A 23 6.00 1.10 14.89
CA LEU A 23 5.16 1.96 14.06
C LEU A 23 3.95 1.21 13.47
N LEU A 24 4.13 -0.04 13.06
CA LEU A 24 3.05 -0.87 12.53
C LEU A 24 2.04 -1.23 13.62
N ALA A 25 2.51 -1.64 14.81
CA ALA A 25 1.65 -1.93 15.95
C ALA A 25 0.83 -0.71 16.38
N ARG A 26 1.44 0.49 16.39
CA ARG A 26 0.73 1.75 16.67
C ARG A 26 -0.28 2.13 15.58
N LEU A 27 -0.01 1.81 14.32
CA LEU A 27 -0.97 2.01 13.25
C LEU A 27 -2.18 1.09 13.45
N ASP A 28 -1.94 -0.20 13.69
CA ASP A 28 -2.98 -1.19 13.91
C ASP A 28 -3.91 -0.80 15.06
N GLU A 29 -3.35 -0.45 16.22
CA GLU A 29 -4.11 -0.01 17.39
C GLU A 29 -4.95 1.26 17.11
N ARG A 30 -4.39 2.22 16.37
CA ARG A 30 -5.12 3.45 16.00
C ARG A 30 -6.25 3.16 15.03
N VAL A 31 -6.02 2.30 14.05
CA VAL A 31 -7.05 1.91 13.07
C VAL A 31 -8.15 1.12 13.78
N HIS A 32 -7.79 0.20 14.68
CA HIS A 32 -8.74 -0.60 15.45
C HIS A 32 -9.70 0.28 16.27
N LYS A 33 -9.19 1.34 16.89
CA LYS A 33 -9.98 2.29 17.71
C LYS A 33 -10.69 3.38 16.90
N SER A 34 -10.42 3.50 15.61
CA SER A 34 -10.93 4.59 14.79
C SER A 34 -12.36 4.32 14.32
N PRO A 35 -13.25 5.33 14.34
CA PRO A 35 -14.56 5.22 13.70
C PRO A 35 -14.46 5.09 12.16
N LEU A 36 -13.28 5.37 11.58
CA LEU A 36 -13.02 5.24 10.15
C LEU A 36 -12.39 3.89 9.77
N ARG A 37 -12.26 2.95 10.71
CA ARG A 37 -11.61 1.65 10.50
C ARG A 37 -12.05 0.97 9.20
N ASP A 38 -13.36 0.81 9.03
CA ASP A 38 -13.89 0.04 7.92
C ASP A 38 -13.60 0.75 6.59
N GLY A 39 -13.71 2.07 6.55
CA GLY A 39 -13.33 2.87 5.39
C GLY A 39 -11.82 2.83 5.08
N PHE A 40 -10.98 2.82 6.11
CA PHE A 40 -9.52 2.65 5.96
C PHE A 40 -9.20 1.29 5.36
N VAL A 41 -9.74 0.21 5.93
CA VAL A 41 -9.51 -1.16 5.43
C VAL A 41 -10.01 -1.31 4.00
N GLN A 42 -11.16 -0.71 3.67
CA GLN A 42 -11.73 -0.75 2.33
C GLN A 42 -10.94 0.04 1.28
N ARG A 43 -10.11 1.03 1.64
CA ARG A 43 -9.53 1.98 0.67
C ARG A 43 -8.02 2.19 0.76
N GLN A 44 -7.35 1.66 1.78
CA GLN A 44 -5.91 1.85 1.95
C GLN A 44 -5.08 1.31 0.77
N HIS A 45 -5.57 0.30 0.07
CA HIS A 45 -4.88 -0.33 -1.06
C HIS A 45 -4.67 0.63 -2.25
N PHE A 46 -5.44 1.71 -2.39
CA PHE A 46 -5.21 2.69 -3.46
C PHE A 46 -3.87 3.42 -3.33
N ALA A 47 -3.39 3.65 -2.10
CA ALA A 47 -2.07 4.24 -1.88
C ALA A 47 -0.94 3.28 -2.29
N ASP A 48 -1.14 1.97 -2.08
CA ASP A 48 -0.21 0.92 -2.49
C ASP A 48 -0.19 0.79 -4.02
N ALA A 49 -1.37 0.74 -4.66
CA ALA A 49 -1.50 0.71 -6.12
C ALA A 49 -0.85 1.92 -6.80
N ALA A 50 -1.06 3.14 -6.28
CA ALA A 50 -0.40 4.34 -6.81
C ALA A 50 1.12 4.28 -6.66
N SER A 51 1.62 3.72 -5.55
CA SER A 51 3.06 3.55 -5.32
C SER A 51 3.66 2.51 -6.25
N ALA A 52 2.96 1.40 -6.48
CA ALA A 52 3.39 0.35 -7.40
C ALA A 52 3.46 0.86 -8.84
N LEU A 53 2.44 1.59 -9.31
CA LEU A 53 2.45 2.21 -10.63
C LEU A 53 3.60 3.22 -10.77
N TRP A 54 3.87 3.99 -9.73
CA TRP A 54 5.01 4.91 -9.75
C TRP A 54 6.35 4.18 -9.89
N LEU A 55 6.52 3.04 -9.23
CA LEU A 55 7.71 2.19 -9.39
C LEU A 55 7.82 1.61 -10.81
N ASP A 56 6.69 1.34 -11.46
CA ASP A 56 6.62 0.92 -12.87
C ASP A 56 6.87 2.08 -13.87
N GLY A 57 6.99 3.32 -13.37
CA GLY A 57 7.22 4.52 -14.18
C GLY A 57 5.94 5.25 -14.61
N GLU A 58 4.79 4.84 -14.09
CA GLU A 58 3.48 5.36 -14.44
C GLU A 58 2.96 6.31 -13.35
N LEU A 59 2.43 7.46 -13.75
CA LEU A 59 1.83 8.44 -12.83
C LEU A 59 0.31 8.35 -12.93
N VAL A 60 -0.34 8.05 -11.81
CA VAL A 60 -1.79 7.97 -11.71
C VAL A 60 -2.30 8.91 -10.61
N HIS A 61 -3.46 9.52 -10.82
CA HIS A 61 -4.13 10.23 -9.76
C HIS A 61 -4.90 9.24 -8.87
N THR A 62 -4.82 9.42 -7.56
CA THR A 62 -5.59 8.59 -6.62
C THR A 62 -7.10 8.67 -6.88
N GLU A 63 -7.60 9.80 -7.38
CA GLU A 63 -9.01 9.95 -7.75
C GLU A 63 -9.43 8.97 -8.86
N ASP A 64 -8.56 8.72 -9.84
CA ASP A 64 -8.87 7.82 -10.95
C ASP A 64 -8.94 6.37 -10.46
N LEU A 65 -8.06 5.98 -9.55
CA LEU A 65 -8.13 4.65 -8.90
C LEU A 65 -9.44 4.46 -8.14
N VAL A 66 -9.85 5.47 -7.36
CA VAL A 66 -11.09 5.42 -6.56
C VAL A 66 -12.33 5.43 -7.45
N LEU A 67 -12.35 6.26 -8.49
CA LEU A 67 -13.48 6.36 -9.41
C LEU A 67 -13.61 5.11 -10.28
N HIS A 68 -12.50 4.54 -10.72
CA HIS A 68 -12.50 3.33 -11.52
C HIS A 68 -13.03 2.13 -10.73
N ASP A 69 -12.60 1.97 -9.48
CA ASP A 69 -13.12 0.95 -8.55
C ASP A 69 -14.63 1.07 -8.32
N ALA A 70 -15.14 2.31 -8.27
CA ALA A 70 -16.57 2.58 -8.14
C ALA A 70 -17.36 2.50 -9.46
N HIS A 71 -16.72 2.18 -10.59
CA HIS A 71 -17.29 2.28 -11.94
C HIS A 71 -17.89 3.66 -12.25
N MET A 72 -17.25 4.71 -11.72
CA MET A 72 -17.64 6.11 -11.86
C MET A 72 -16.57 6.92 -12.64
N ASP A 73 -15.91 6.26 -13.59
CA ASP A 73 -14.89 6.88 -14.43
C ASP A 73 -15.39 8.17 -15.09
N ILE A 74 -14.67 9.27 -14.87
CA ILE A 74 -14.92 10.57 -15.52
C ILE A 74 -14.04 10.80 -16.75
N ARG A 75 -13.05 9.94 -16.95
CA ARG A 75 -12.11 9.91 -18.07
C ARG A 75 -12.08 8.49 -18.64
N THR A 76 -11.69 8.33 -19.89
CA THR A 76 -11.48 6.99 -20.46
C THR A 76 -10.38 6.26 -19.66
N PRO A 77 -10.63 5.05 -19.13
CA PRO A 77 -9.63 4.29 -18.39
C PRO A 77 -8.39 4.00 -19.23
N THR A 78 -7.21 4.19 -18.63
CA THR A 78 -5.95 3.80 -19.25
C THR A 78 -5.69 2.31 -19.02
N HIS A 79 -4.83 1.70 -19.85
CA HIS A 79 -4.42 0.30 -19.68
C HIS A 79 -3.85 0.05 -18.27
N GLU A 80 -3.02 0.98 -17.78
CA GLU A 80 -2.41 0.89 -16.46
C GLU A 80 -3.44 0.98 -15.33
N LEU A 81 -4.46 1.84 -15.49
CA LEU A 81 -5.57 1.94 -14.55
C LEU A 81 -6.39 0.65 -14.49
N THR A 82 -6.65 0.03 -15.65
CA THR A 82 -7.31 -1.29 -15.73
C THR A 82 -6.44 -2.39 -15.10
N ARG A 83 -5.12 -2.37 -15.31
CA ARG A 83 -4.20 -3.34 -14.68
C ARG A 83 -4.16 -3.20 -13.16
N ALA A 84 -4.22 -1.98 -12.64
CA ALA A 84 -4.19 -1.73 -11.20
C ALA A 84 -5.44 -2.19 -10.45
N HIS A 85 -6.56 -2.42 -11.15
CA HIS A 85 -7.81 -2.92 -10.57
C HIS A 85 -7.94 -4.46 -10.62
N ALA A 86 -7.16 -5.13 -11.47
CA ALA A 86 -7.21 -6.58 -11.69
C ALA A 86 -6.46 -7.38 -10.61
#